data_AF-A0A3A6QGW9-F1
#
_entry.id   AF-A0A3A6QGW9-F1
#
_cell.length_a   1.000
_cell.length_b   1.000
_cell.length_c   1.000
_cell.angle_alpha   90.00
_cell.angle_beta   90.00
_cell.angle_gamma   90.00
#
_symmetry.space_group_name_H-M   'P 1'
#
loop_
_entity.id
_entity.type
_entity.pdbx_description
1 polymer ?
#
loop_
_entity_poly.entity_id
_entity_poly.type
_entity_poly.pdbx_seq_one_letter_code
_entity_poly.pdbx_strand_id
1 'polypeptide(L)'
;MSSKNKKSAIAPVAQSQVQTEIWLTVLSHLASLAAAGRDKDLLNAGINAELLRTLKSQTVLSLRSLSRDLTKHVPLLDVDQLCRMIVIIGIPEKGQVFLRLGANNRAFEDLLGIKGVDMGRWRRAIPAIYRQRCLPTDVSNELWDVLKKNGVKNFKEASADQIIQASETLQVSIAAIWDEICGKKNKQNRD
;
A
#
# COMPACT_ATOMS: atom_id res chain seq x y z
N MET A 1 -13.10 7.87 -32.14
CA MET A 1 -13.47 8.79 -31.03
C MET A 1 -13.17 8.10 -29.71
N SER A 2 -12.34 8.72 -28.88
CA SER A 2 -11.74 8.12 -27.68
C SER A 2 -12.75 8.06 -26.52
N SER A 3 -13.09 6.85 -26.08
CA SER A 3 -13.79 6.59 -24.81
C SER A 3 -12.85 6.94 -23.66
N LYS A 4 -12.88 8.21 -23.23
CA LYS A 4 -12.19 8.65 -22.02
C LYS A 4 -12.95 8.13 -20.80
N ASN A 5 -12.28 7.23 -20.07
CA ASN A 5 -12.48 6.89 -18.66
C ASN A 5 -13.47 7.82 -17.92
N LYS A 6 -14.74 7.42 -17.85
CA LYS A 6 -15.62 7.88 -16.76
C LYS A 6 -15.08 7.23 -15.49
N LYS A 7 -14.25 7.95 -14.73
CA LYS A 7 -14.14 7.69 -13.29
C LYS A 7 -15.55 7.82 -12.75
N SER A 8 -16.20 6.71 -12.39
CA SER A 8 -17.47 6.78 -11.67
C SER A 8 -17.14 7.43 -10.33
N ALA A 9 -17.50 8.71 -10.19
CA ALA A 9 -17.50 9.32 -8.87
C ALA A 9 -18.44 8.46 -8.01
N ILE A 10 -17.91 7.79 -7.00
CA ILE A 10 -18.74 7.09 -6.03
C ILE A 10 -19.66 8.15 -5.42
N ALA A 11 -20.97 7.94 -5.50
CA ALA A 11 -21.91 8.92 -4.97
C ALA A 11 -21.66 9.08 -3.46
N PRO A 12 -21.56 10.31 -2.93
CA PRO A 12 -21.32 10.56 -1.50
C PRO A 12 -22.27 9.80 -0.56
N VAL A 13 -23.49 9.52 -1.06
CA VAL A 13 -24.51 8.74 -0.37
C VAL A 13 -24.09 7.28 -0.15
N ALA A 14 -23.46 6.63 -1.14
CA ALA A 14 -23.04 5.23 -1.03
C ALA A 14 -21.88 5.07 -0.03
N GLN A 15 -20.93 6.02 -0.04
CA GLN A 15 -19.83 6.02 0.92
C GLN A 15 -20.33 6.23 2.35
N SER A 16 -21.29 7.13 2.55
CA SER A 16 -21.91 7.37 3.86
C SER A 16 -22.67 6.15 4.41
N GLN A 17 -23.36 5.40 3.55
CA GLN A 17 -24.01 4.15 3.94
C GLN A 17 -22.99 3.09 4.40
N VAL A 18 -21.91 2.89 3.65
CA VAL A 18 -20.84 1.95 4.02
C VAL A 18 -20.17 2.36 5.34
N GLN A 19 -19.88 3.65 5.53
CA GLN A 19 -19.33 4.16 6.79
C GLN A 19 -20.27 3.90 7.97
N THR A 20 -21.58 4.09 7.80
CA THR A 20 -22.59 3.79 8.82
C THR A 20 -22.56 2.30 9.20
N GLU A 21 -22.47 1.39 8.24
CA GLU A 21 -22.42 -0.05 8.55
C GLU A 21 -21.10 -0.44 9.23
N ILE A 22 -19.95 0.10 8.80
CA ILE A 22 -18.66 -0.13 9.47
C ILE A 22 -18.72 0.36 10.92
N TRP A 23 -19.26 1.56 11.17
CA TRP A 23 -19.42 2.09 12.53
C TRP A 23 -20.33 1.23 13.38
N LEU A 24 -21.44 0.74 12.82
CA LEU A 24 -22.33 -0.15 13.53
C LEU A 24 -21.60 -1.43 13.96
N THR A 25 -20.79 -2.03 13.08
CA THR A 25 -19.97 -3.21 13.42
C THR A 25 -18.98 -2.89 14.53
N VAL A 26 -18.21 -1.80 14.42
CA VAL A 26 -17.21 -1.40 15.44
C VAL A 26 -17.88 -1.16 16.78
N LEU A 27 -18.93 -0.34 16.82
CA LEU A 27 -19.66 -0.03 18.05
C LEU A 27 -20.29 -1.27 18.68
N SER A 28 -20.87 -2.16 17.88
CA SER A 28 -21.46 -3.42 18.36
C SER A 28 -20.39 -4.33 18.96
N HIS A 29 -19.21 -4.40 18.35
CA HIS A 29 -18.10 -5.19 18.88
C HIS A 29 -17.59 -4.62 20.22
N LEU A 30 -17.40 -3.29 20.30
CA LEU A 30 -16.97 -2.63 21.53
C LEU A 30 -18.00 -2.79 22.66
N ALA A 31 -19.29 -2.66 22.35
CA ALA A 31 -20.37 -2.89 23.31
C ALA A 31 -20.41 -4.36 23.79
N SER A 32 -20.20 -5.31 22.88
CA SER A 32 -20.10 -6.74 23.22
C SER A 32 -18.90 -7.03 24.12
N LEU A 33 -17.73 -6.45 23.85
CA LEU A 33 -16.54 -6.61 24.70
C LEU A 33 -16.78 -6.03 26.10
N ALA A 34 -17.42 -4.86 26.17
CA ALA A 34 -17.77 -4.22 27.43
C ALA A 34 -18.79 -5.05 28.23
N ALA A 35 -19.82 -5.60 27.57
CA ALA A 35 -20.80 -6.49 28.19
C ALA A 35 -20.16 -7.80 28.69
N ALA A 36 -19.13 -8.29 27.99
CA ALA A 36 -18.35 -9.46 28.40
C ALA A 36 -17.34 -9.17 29.54
N GLY A 37 -17.34 -7.96 30.13
CA GLY A 37 -16.47 -7.60 31.25
C GLY A 37 -15.01 -7.35 30.89
N ARG A 38 -14.70 -7.11 29.61
CA ARG A 38 -13.33 -6.84 29.11
C ARG A 38 -12.89 -5.37 29.34
N ASP A 39 -13.30 -4.79 30.46
CA ASP A 39 -13.10 -3.37 30.79
C ASP A 39 -11.62 -2.97 30.76
N LYS A 40 -10.75 -3.80 31.32
CA LYS A 40 -9.31 -3.55 31.39
C LYS A 40 -8.68 -3.42 30.00
N ASP A 41 -9.11 -4.25 29.05
CA ASP A 41 -8.58 -4.23 27.69
C ASP A 41 -9.04 -2.99 26.93
N LEU A 42 -10.31 -2.60 27.13
CA LEU A 42 -10.89 -1.41 26.52
C LEU A 42 -10.28 -0.12 27.09
N LEU A 43 -10.05 -0.06 28.40
CA LEU A 43 -9.33 1.04 29.06
C LEU A 43 -7.88 1.16 28.54
N ASN A 44 -7.17 0.03 28.43
CA ASN A 44 -5.81 -0.01 27.88
C ASN A 44 -5.74 0.40 26.41
N ALA A 45 -6.82 0.15 25.64
CA ALA A 45 -6.98 0.61 24.27
C ALA A 45 -7.35 2.10 24.16
N GLY A 46 -7.46 2.83 25.29
CA GLY A 46 -7.74 4.27 25.33
C GLY A 46 -9.22 4.64 25.43
N ILE A 47 -10.14 3.67 25.59
CA ILE A 47 -11.56 3.95 25.78
C ILE A 47 -11.77 4.36 27.23
N ASN A 48 -12.06 5.64 27.47
CA ASN A 48 -12.22 6.15 28.82
C ASN A 48 -13.45 5.55 29.55
N ALA A 49 -13.50 5.71 30.87
CA ALA A 49 -14.53 5.12 31.73
C ALA A 49 -15.97 5.60 31.41
N GLU A 50 -16.13 6.82 30.91
CA GLU A 50 -17.42 7.39 30.54
C GLU A 50 -17.96 6.75 29.25
N LEU A 51 -17.11 6.59 28.24
CA LEU A 51 -17.41 5.90 27.00
C LEU A 51 -17.70 4.41 27.26
N LEU A 52 -16.93 3.78 28.14
CA LEU A 52 -17.16 2.38 28.53
C LEU A 52 -18.53 2.19 29.21
N ARG A 53 -18.91 3.10 30.12
CA ARG A 53 -20.24 3.09 30.75
C ARG A 53 -21.34 3.26 29.72
N THR A 54 -21.11 4.15 28.75
CA THR A 54 -22.03 4.35 27.63
C THR A 54 -22.16 3.07 26.84
N LEU A 55 -21.07 2.44 26.39
CA LEU A 55 -21.11 1.19 25.62
C LEU A 55 -21.89 0.06 26.31
N LYS A 56 -21.77 -0.06 27.63
CA LYS A 56 -22.51 -1.06 28.43
C LYS A 56 -24.02 -0.81 28.50
N SER A 57 -24.46 0.43 28.36
CA SER A 57 -25.88 0.81 28.46
C SER A 57 -26.60 0.86 27.11
N GLN A 58 -25.89 0.62 25.99
CA GLN A 58 -26.48 0.71 24.65
C GLN A 58 -27.19 -0.58 24.23
N THR A 59 -28.29 -0.42 23.51
CA THR A 59 -28.97 -1.49 22.76
C THR A 59 -28.54 -1.47 21.30
N VAL A 60 -28.77 -2.54 20.55
CA VAL A 60 -28.44 -2.59 19.10
C VAL A 60 -29.10 -1.44 18.32
N LEU A 61 -30.32 -1.05 18.68
CA LEU A 61 -31.04 0.06 18.03
C LEU A 61 -30.39 1.42 18.34
N SER A 62 -29.91 1.64 19.56
CA SER A 62 -29.25 2.89 19.94
C SER A 62 -27.85 3.02 19.34
N LEU A 63 -27.14 1.89 19.14
CA LEU A 63 -25.87 1.86 18.39
C LEU A 63 -26.04 2.23 16.92
N ARG A 64 -27.16 1.83 16.28
CA ARG A 64 -27.43 2.20 14.88
C ARG A 64 -27.72 3.68 14.72
N SER A 65 -28.41 4.30 15.67
CA SER A 65 -28.60 5.76 15.69
C SER A 65 -27.25 6.46 15.87
N LEU A 66 -26.47 6.04 16.87
CA LEU A 66 -25.15 6.60 17.15
C LEU A 66 -24.22 6.50 15.93
N SER A 67 -24.21 5.37 15.23
CA SER A 67 -23.43 5.19 14.00
C SER A 67 -23.80 6.21 12.90
N ARG A 68 -25.11 6.43 12.67
CA ARG A 68 -25.57 7.41 11.68
C ARG A 68 -25.15 8.83 12.06
N ASP A 69 -25.22 9.16 13.35
CA ASP A 69 -24.87 10.48 13.83
C ASP A 69 -23.34 10.72 13.76
N LEU A 70 -22.52 9.74 14.15
CA LEU A 70 -21.06 9.80 13.97
C LEU A 70 -20.66 10.03 12.52
N THR A 71 -21.34 9.36 11.59
CA THR A 71 -21.09 9.49 10.14
C THR A 71 -21.39 10.91 9.61
N LYS A 72 -22.27 11.68 10.27
CA LYS A 72 -22.61 13.06 9.87
C LYS A 72 -21.58 14.09 10.34
N HIS A 73 -20.95 13.86 11.50
CA HIS A 73 -20.16 14.89 12.17
C HIS A 73 -18.71 14.96 11.70
N VAL A 74 -18.10 13.84 11.30
CA VAL A 74 -16.76 13.79 10.69
C VAL A 74 -16.65 12.54 9.80
N PRO A 75 -16.09 12.61 8.57
CA PRO A 75 -15.65 11.42 7.84
C PRO A 75 -14.44 10.82 8.56
N LEU A 76 -14.68 10.15 9.67
CA LEU A 76 -13.64 9.60 10.55
C LEU A 76 -12.90 8.42 9.92
N LEU A 77 -13.48 7.82 8.86
CA LEU A 77 -12.92 6.70 8.14
C LEU A 77 -12.73 7.03 6.65
N ASP A 78 -11.47 7.22 6.25
CA ASP A 78 -11.10 7.32 4.84
C ASP A 78 -11.19 5.93 4.19
N VAL A 79 -12.29 5.70 3.48
CA VAL A 79 -12.58 4.44 2.78
C VAL A 79 -11.54 4.16 1.68
N ASP A 80 -11.06 5.21 1.01
CA ASP A 80 -10.03 5.05 -0.03
C ASP A 80 -8.71 4.61 0.61
N GLN A 81 -8.35 5.17 1.77
CA GLN A 81 -7.20 4.73 2.54
C GLN A 81 -7.36 3.29 3.03
N LEU A 82 -8.54 2.89 3.55
CA LEU A 82 -8.82 1.51 3.94
C LEU A 82 -8.64 0.54 2.76
N CYS A 83 -9.25 0.84 1.61
CA CYS A 83 -9.10 0.04 0.39
C CYS A 83 -7.64 -0.05 -0.06
N ARG A 84 -6.88 1.05 0.04
CA ARG A 84 -5.45 1.06 -0.24
C ARG A 84 -4.68 0.14 0.72
N MET A 85 -4.95 0.19 2.03
CA MET A 85 -4.27 -0.66 3.02
C MET A 85 -4.56 -2.15 2.81
N ILE A 86 -5.80 -2.51 2.48
CA ILE A 86 -6.17 -3.90 2.14
C ILE A 86 -5.37 -4.39 0.93
N VAL A 87 -5.17 -3.55 -0.08
CA VAL A 87 -4.31 -3.91 -1.23
C VAL A 87 -2.87 -4.11 -0.77
N ILE A 88 -2.31 -3.19 0.02
CA ILE A 88 -0.92 -3.23 0.47
C ILE A 88 -0.61 -4.49 1.28
N ILE A 89 -1.49 -4.90 2.18
CA ILE A 89 -1.33 -6.12 2.99
C ILE A 89 -1.24 -7.37 2.11
N GLY A 90 -1.89 -7.37 0.94
CA GLY A 90 -1.80 -8.46 -0.04
C GLY A 90 -0.51 -8.48 -0.87
N ILE A 91 0.39 -7.50 -0.71
CA ILE A 91 1.64 -7.41 -1.45
C ILE A 91 2.77 -7.96 -0.56
N PRO A 92 3.59 -8.91 -1.04
CA PRO A 92 4.77 -9.38 -0.31
C PRO A 92 5.69 -8.20 0.06
N GLU A 93 6.30 -8.23 1.24
CA GLU A 93 7.10 -7.11 1.77
C GLU A 93 8.19 -6.63 0.80
N LYS A 94 8.97 -7.55 0.21
CA LYS A 94 9.96 -7.21 -0.83
C LYS A 94 9.32 -6.55 -2.06
N GLY A 95 8.12 -6.98 -2.43
CA GLY A 95 7.35 -6.35 -3.51
C GLY A 95 6.90 -4.92 -3.16
N GLN A 96 6.55 -4.66 -1.90
CA GLN A 96 6.22 -3.31 -1.44
C GLN A 96 7.43 -2.37 -1.56
N VAL A 97 8.61 -2.84 -1.14
CA VAL A 97 9.87 -2.09 -1.28
C VAL A 97 10.18 -1.81 -2.75
N PHE A 98 10.07 -2.82 -3.62
CA PHE A 98 10.30 -2.66 -5.05
C PHE A 98 9.35 -1.65 -5.70
N LEU A 99 8.06 -1.65 -5.34
CA LEU A 99 7.09 -0.66 -5.82
C LEU A 99 7.48 0.74 -5.36
N ARG A 100 7.82 0.89 -4.08
CA ARG A 100 8.22 2.17 -3.47
C ARG A 100 9.48 2.74 -4.14
N LEU A 101 10.42 1.88 -4.53
CA LEU A 101 11.65 2.24 -5.24
C LEU A 101 11.51 2.27 -6.78
N GLY A 102 10.28 2.20 -7.30
CA GLY A 102 10.00 2.46 -8.71
C GLY A 102 10.40 1.33 -9.67
N ALA A 103 10.27 0.07 -9.26
CA ALA A 103 10.54 -1.08 -10.12
C ALA A 103 9.51 -1.25 -11.26
N ASN A 104 10.00 -1.66 -12.43
CA ASN A 104 9.18 -2.03 -13.59
C ASN A 104 8.75 -3.51 -13.51
N ASN A 105 7.83 -3.94 -14.38
CA ASN A 105 7.36 -5.34 -14.36
C ASN A 105 8.51 -6.33 -14.57
N ARG A 106 9.47 -5.99 -15.44
CA ARG A 106 10.62 -6.85 -15.74
C ARG A 106 11.48 -7.11 -14.50
N ALA A 107 11.79 -6.08 -13.71
CA ALA A 107 12.53 -6.24 -12.46
C ALA A 107 11.76 -7.11 -11.45
N PHE A 108 10.44 -6.98 -11.38
CA PHE A 108 9.60 -7.86 -10.55
C PHE A 108 9.68 -9.33 -10.97
N GLU A 109 9.62 -9.59 -12.27
CA GLU A 109 9.69 -10.95 -12.81
C GLU A 109 11.08 -11.54 -12.62
N ASP A 110 12.12 -10.79 -12.99
CA ASP A 110 13.50 -11.29 -13.02
C ASP A 110 14.09 -11.43 -11.61
N LEU A 111 13.78 -10.51 -10.68
CA LEU A 111 14.38 -10.48 -9.33
C LEU A 111 13.50 -11.09 -8.24
N LEU A 112 12.18 -11.02 -8.38
CA LEU A 112 11.24 -11.53 -7.36
C LEU A 112 10.42 -12.73 -7.86
N GLY A 113 10.50 -13.10 -9.14
CA GLY A 113 9.72 -14.20 -9.70
C GLY A 113 8.20 -13.92 -9.78
N ILE A 114 7.76 -12.68 -9.56
CA ILE A 114 6.34 -12.33 -9.48
C ILE A 114 5.81 -12.04 -10.89
N LYS A 115 4.84 -12.85 -11.34
CA LYS A 115 4.20 -12.78 -12.67
C LYS A 115 2.68 -12.73 -12.57
N GLY A 116 2.02 -12.17 -13.58
CA GLY A 116 0.56 -12.25 -13.74
C GLY A 116 -0.27 -11.44 -12.72
N VAL A 117 0.36 -10.58 -11.92
CA VAL A 117 -0.33 -9.72 -10.95
C VAL A 117 -0.79 -8.40 -11.61
N ASP A 118 -1.86 -7.80 -11.07
CA ASP A 118 -2.28 -6.45 -11.46
C ASP A 118 -1.33 -5.40 -10.88
N MET A 119 -0.19 -5.22 -11.56
CA MET A 119 0.82 -4.23 -11.24
C MET A 119 0.27 -2.80 -11.27
N GLY A 120 -0.79 -2.54 -12.04
CA GLY A 120 -1.45 -1.24 -12.07
C GLY A 120 -2.12 -0.93 -10.75
N ARG A 121 -2.83 -1.90 -10.17
CA ARG A 121 -3.44 -1.80 -8.83
C ARG A 121 -2.39 -1.62 -7.74
N TRP A 122 -1.31 -2.40 -7.78
CA TRP A 122 -0.22 -2.30 -6.81
C TRP A 122 0.47 -0.93 -6.83
N ARG A 123 0.80 -0.40 -8.02
CA ARG A 123 1.42 0.94 -8.16
C ARG A 123 0.52 2.10 -7.74
N ARG A 124 -0.81 1.95 -7.84
CA ARG A 124 -1.76 2.94 -7.30
C ARG A 124 -1.80 2.93 -5.77
N ALA A 125 -1.60 1.74 -5.19
CA ALA A 125 -1.61 1.57 -3.74
C ALA A 125 -0.31 2.04 -3.09
N ILE A 126 0.84 1.73 -3.70
CA ILE A 126 2.18 2.15 -3.25
C ILE A 126 2.81 3.05 -4.31
N PRO A 127 2.71 4.38 -4.16
CA PRO A 127 3.35 5.32 -5.07
C PRO A 127 4.88 5.21 -4.99
N ALA A 128 5.52 5.14 -6.15
CA ALA A 128 6.98 5.16 -6.23
C ALA A 128 7.55 6.53 -5.85
N ILE A 129 8.60 6.51 -5.02
CA ILE A 129 9.44 7.66 -4.66
C ILE A 129 10.29 8.05 -5.87
N TYR A 130 10.93 7.06 -6.51
CA TYR A 130 11.75 7.23 -7.69
C TYR A 130 10.99 6.81 -8.95
N ARG A 131 11.06 7.62 -10.01
CA ARG A 131 10.27 7.42 -11.24
C ARG A 131 11.06 7.56 -12.52
N GLN A 132 12.36 7.79 -12.41
CA GLN A 132 13.27 7.90 -13.54
C GLN A 132 13.20 6.61 -14.36
N ARG A 133 13.29 6.73 -15.69
CA ARG A 133 13.30 5.57 -16.61
C ARG A 133 14.70 5.21 -17.11
N CYS A 134 15.64 6.13 -16.93
CA CYS A 134 17.03 6.00 -17.32
C CYS A 134 17.88 6.57 -16.20
N LEU A 135 19.10 6.06 -16.06
CA LEU A 135 20.09 6.65 -15.18
C LEU A 135 20.71 7.90 -15.83
N PRO A 136 20.97 8.96 -15.06
CA PRO A 136 21.90 10.00 -15.46
C PRO A 136 23.31 9.42 -15.72
N THR A 137 24.06 10.04 -16.65
CA THR A 137 25.36 9.52 -17.11
C THR A 137 26.39 9.42 -15.98
N ASP A 138 26.40 10.41 -15.08
CA ASP A 138 27.22 10.47 -13.87
C ASP A 138 26.86 9.35 -12.88
N VAL A 139 25.57 9.11 -12.67
CA VAL A 139 25.07 8.05 -11.76
C VAL A 139 25.33 6.66 -12.32
N SER A 140 25.39 6.49 -13.65
CA SER A 140 25.66 5.19 -14.26
C SER A 140 27.04 4.66 -13.87
N ASN A 141 28.07 5.52 -13.82
CA ASN A 141 29.41 5.11 -13.39
C ASN A 141 29.44 4.77 -11.90
N GLU A 142 28.76 5.57 -11.09
CA GLU A 142 28.67 5.37 -9.65
C GLU A 142 27.93 4.07 -9.28
N LEU A 143 26.90 3.72 -10.06
CA LEU A 143 26.19 2.45 -9.92
C LEU A 143 27.13 1.25 -10.00
N TRP A 144 28.08 1.28 -10.93
CA TRP A 144 29.05 0.20 -11.09
C TRP A 144 29.94 0.04 -9.86
N ASP A 145 30.35 1.15 -9.25
CA ASP A 145 31.18 1.13 -8.05
C ASP A 145 30.40 0.63 -6.83
N VAL A 146 29.14 1.03 -6.68
CA VAL A 146 28.26 0.55 -5.61
C VAL A 146 28.02 -0.96 -5.72
N LEU A 147 27.69 -1.46 -6.91
CA LEU A 147 27.45 -2.89 -7.12
C LEU A 147 28.72 -3.73 -6.86
N LYS A 148 29.89 -3.27 -7.32
CA LYS A 148 31.17 -3.94 -7.06
C LYS A 148 31.52 -3.97 -5.57
N LYS A 149 31.31 -2.86 -4.85
CA LYS A 149 31.53 -2.79 -3.39
C LYS A 149 30.66 -3.81 -2.63
N ASN A 150 29.46 -4.08 -3.14
CA ASN A 150 28.54 -5.08 -2.59
C ASN A 150 28.80 -6.51 -3.10
N GLY A 151 29.96 -6.77 -3.71
CA GLY A 151 30.43 -8.11 -4.08
C GLY A 151 29.82 -8.65 -5.39
N VAL A 152 29.14 -7.81 -6.19
CA VAL A 152 28.61 -8.23 -7.49
C VAL A 152 29.77 -8.41 -8.48
N LYS A 153 30.09 -9.67 -8.79
CA LYS A 153 31.12 -10.02 -9.79
C LYS A 153 30.60 -9.93 -11.23
N ASN A 154 29.31 -10.25 -11.41
CA ASN A 154 28.61 -10.19 -12.68
C ASN A 154 27.25 -9.51 -12.47
N PHE A 155 26.96 -8.49 -13.27
CA PHE A 155 25.77 -7.66 -13.13
C PHE A 155 24.46 -8.44 -13.32
N LYS A 156 24.48 -9.51 -14.11
CA LYS A 156 23.31 -10.39 -14.28
C LYS A 156 23.00 -11.24 -13.05
N GLU A 157 23.91 -11.28 -12.08
CA GLU A 157 23.80 -12.04 -10.83
C GLU A 157 23.44 -11.13 -9.64
N ALA A 158 23.22 -9.82 -9.87
CA ALA A 158 22.83 -8.90 -8.81
C ALA A 158 21.50 -9.36 -8.18
N SER A 159 21.52 -9.56 -6.87
CA SER A 159 20.34 -9.99 -6.10
C SER A 159 19.37 -8.83 -5.91
N ALA A 160 18.11 -9.16 -5.59
CA ALA A 160 17.08 -8.18 -5.27
C ALA A 160 17.53 -7.19 -4.18
N ASP A 161 18.23 -7.66 -3.15
CA ASP A 161 18.65 -6.85 -2.01
C ASP A 161 19.80 -5.90 -2.40
N GLN A 162 20.72 -6.34 -3.25
CA GLN A 162 21.78 -5.49 -3.80
C GLN A 162 21.21 -4.38 -4.69
N ILE A 163 20.17 -4.68 -5.47
CA ILE A 163 19.48 -3.70 -6.31
C ILE A 163 18.70 -2.69 -5.46
N ILE A 164 18.04 -3.12 -4.38
CA ILE A 164 17.41 -2.22 -3.41
C ILE A 164 18.45 -1.26 -2.82
N GLN A 165 19.56 -1.79 -2.31
CA GLN A 165 20.61 -0.99 -1.68
C GLN A 165 21.20 0.03 -2.67
N ALA A 166 21.42 -0.35 -3.93
CA ALA A 166 21.91 0.56 -4.95
C ALA A 166 20.89 1.66 -5.26
N SER A 167 19.60 1.32 -5.35
CA SER A 167 18.50 2.27 -5.56
C SER A 167 18.39 3.31 -4.45
N GLU A 168 18.52 2.89 -3.19
CA GLU A 168 18.49 3.79 -2.03
C GLU A 168 19.74 4.66 -1.95
N THR A 169 20.92 4.09 -2.21
CA THR A 169 22.20 4.80 -2.16
C THR A 169 22.26 5.92 -3.21
N LEU A 170 21.88 5.60 -4.44
CA LEU A 170 21.98 6.51 -5.58
C LEU A 170 20.71 7.33 -5.81
N GLN A 171 19.65 7.07 -5.04
CA GLN A 171 18.34 7.73 -5.11
C GLN A 171 17.69 7.68 -6.51
N VAL A 172 17.80 6.53 -7.17
CA VAL A 172 17.26 6.28 -8.52
C VAL A 172 16.34 5.07 -8.52
N SER A 173 15.47 4.98 -9.52
CA SER A 173 14.49 3.90 -9.58
C SER A 173 15.16 2.54 -9.87
N ILE A 174 14.59 1.48 -9.30
CA ILE A 174 14.96 0.10 -9.64
C ILE A 174 14.74 -0.16 -11.14
N ALA A 175 13.72 0.44 -11.76
CA ALA A 175 13.51 0.32 -13.20
C ALA A 175 14.70 0.82 -14.02
N ALA A 176 15.24 1.99 -13.68
CA ALA A 176 16.38 2.58 -14.38
C ALA A 176 17.66 1.74 -14.18
N ILE A 177 17.91 1.28 -12.94
CA ILE A 177 19.03 0.37 -12.64
C ILE A 177 18.91 -0.91 -13.44
N TRP A 178 17.73 -1.56 -13.41
CA TRP A 178 17.54 -2.85 -14.04
C TRP A 178 17.61 -2.78 -15.56
N ASP A 179 17.12 -1.67 -16.16
CA ASP A 179 17.22 -1.45 -17.60
C ASP A 179 18.67 -1.17 -18.04
N GLU A 180 19.49 -0.52 -17.22
CA GLU A 180 20.93 -0.34 -17.46
C GLU A 180 21.67 -1.69 -17.42
N ILE A 181 21.46 -2.46 -16.35
CA ILE A 181 22.05 -3.80 -16.15
C ILE A 181 21.69 -4.75 -17.28
N CYS A 182 20.41 -4.79 -17.66
CA CYS A 182 19.93 -5.72 -18.67
C CYS A 182 20.20 -5.28 -20.11
N GLY A 183 20.58 -4.02 -20.32
CA GLY A 183 20.64 -3.37 -21.63
C GLY A 183 19.27 -3.21 -22.30
N LYS A 184 19.13 -2.15 -23.10
CA LYS A 184 17.91 -1.89 -23.92
C LYS A 184 17.61 -2.95 -24.99
N LYS A 185 18.52 -3.90 -25.25
CA LYS A 185 18.47 -4.81 -26.41
C LYS A 185 17.55 -6.04 -26.27
N ASN A 186 17.06 -6.40 -25.09
CA ASN A 186 16.19 -7.59 -24.95
C ASN A 186 14.70 -7.35 -25.26
N LYS A 187 14.33 -6.17 -25.81
CA LYS A 187 12.94 -5.90 -26.22
C LYS A 187 12.56 -6.50 -27.58
N GLN A 188 13.51 -6.94 -28.40
CA GLN A 188 13.23 -7.50 -29.73
C GLN A 188 12.90 -9.01 -29.75
N ASN A 189 13.03 -9.71 -28.61
CA ASN A 189 12.79 -11.17 -28.54
C ASN A 189 11.62 -11.54 -27.60
N ARG A 190 10.66 -10.63 -27.39
CA ARG A 190 9.46 -10.88 -26.55
C ARG A 190 8.15 -10.50 -27.28
N ASP A 191 8.13 -10.62 -28.60
CA ASP A 191 6.91 -10.66 -29.41
C ASP A 191 6.71 -12.09 -29.95
#